data_AF-A0A7Y5Y9A5-F1
#
_entry.id   AF-A0A7Y5Y9A5-F1
#
_cell.length_a   1.000
_cell.length_b   1.000
_cell.length_c   1.000
_cell.angle_alpha   90.00
_cell.angle_beta   90.00
_cell.angle_gamma   90.00
#
_symmetry.space_group_name_H-M   'P 1'
#
loop_
_entity.id
_entity.type
_entity.pdbx_description
1 polymer ?
#
loop_
_entity_poly.entity_id
_entity_poly.type
_entity_poly.pdbx_seq_one_letter_code
_entity_poly.pdbx_strand_id
1 'polypeptide(L)'
;MGGVDDLLAASDDRWSAAERRSAGVADKGLGKALGVYFTLYFPLGLALLFGIGVARGMLLFRGEWADTLSYLFLGTALAWLGAFSGGIIYNAKVIRPAVDMGTMGVLMSLTASEQKQLRREILSKVPVEPRHISVKRAAAV
;
A
#
# COMPACT_ATOMS: atom_id res chain seq x y z
N MET A 1 -34.11 -30.19 11.26
CA MET A 1 -34.52 -28.78 11.18
C MET A 1 -33.48 -27.95 11.93
N GLY A 2 -32.39 -27.56 11.27
CA GLY A 2 -31.30 -26.75 11.83
C GLY A 2 -30.99 -25.50 10.99
N GLY A 3 -31.98 -24.98 10.27
CA GLY A 3 -31.75 -24.13 9.10
C GLY A 3 -31.10 -22.76 9.36
N VAL A 4 -31.25 -22.17 10.55
CA VAL A 4 -30.74 -20.81 10.86
C VAL A 4 -29.64 -20.87 11.91
N ASP A 5 -29.83 -21.66 12.97
CA ASP A 5 -28.85 -21.79 14.04
C ASP A 5 -27.53 -22.42 13.55
N ASP A 6 -27.58 -23.38 12.62
CA ASP A 6 -26.37 -23.96 12.03
C ASP A 6 -25.63 -22.95 11.14
N LEU A 7 -26.34 -22.05 10.46
CA LEU A 7 -25.74 -20.99 9.64
C LEU A 7 -25.07 -19.91 10.50
N LEU A 8 -25.70 -19.56 11.62
CA LEU A 8 -25.15 -18.63 12.61
C LEU A 8 -23.91 -19.22 13.29
N ALA A 9 -23.96 -20.49 13.71
CA ALA A 9 -22.82 -21.19 14.28
C ALA A 9 -21.64 -21.27 13.30
N ALA A 10 -21.90 -21.62 12.04
CA ALA A 10 -20.87 -21.67 11.00
C ALA A 10 -20.28 -20.27 10.71
N SER A 11 -21.07 -19.20 10.84
CA SER A 11 -20.59 -17.82 10.72
C SER A 11 -19.65 -17.45 11.87
N ASP A 12 -20.06 -17.72 13.11
CA ASP A 12 -19.26 -17.41 14.29
C ASP A 12 -17.93 -18.16 14.29
N ASP A 13 -17.91 -19.42 13.84
CA ASP A 13 -16.68 -20.20 13.67
C ASP A 13 -15.71 -19.56 12.65
N ARG A 14 -16.22 -19.04 11.53
CA ARG A 14 -15.39 -18.35 10.51
C ARG A 14 -14.80 -17.06 11.06
N TRP A 15 -15.59 -16.27 11.78
CA TRP A 15 -15.12 -15.03 12.40
C TRP A 15 -14.12 -15.28 13.53
N SER A 16 -14.33 -16.30 14.34
CA SER A 16 -13.36 -16.76 15.35
C SER A 16 -12.04 -17.24 14.72
N ALA A 17 -12.11 -17.94 13.58
CA ALA A 17 -10.91 -18.29 12.81
C ALA A 17 -10.20 -17.06 12.22
N ALA A 18 -10.95 -16.08 11.70
CA ALA A 18 -10.39 -14.81 11.22
C ALA A 18 -9.72 -14.02 12.35
N GLU A 19 -10.32 -14.00 13.54
CA GLU A 19 -9.78 -13.30 14.72
C GLU A 19 -8.51 -13.95 15.27
N ARG A 20 -8.44 -15.29 15.27
CA ARG A 20 -7.19 -16.00 15.58
C ARG A 20 -6.07 -15.69 14.58
N ARG A 21 -6.41 -15.49 13.30
CA ARG A 21 -5.43 -15.12 12.25
C ARG A 21 -5.03 -13.64 12.34
N SER A 22 -5.92 -12.76 12.81
CA SER A 22 -5.62 -11.32 12.95
C SER A 22 -4.70 -11.02 14.14
N ALA A 23 -4.64 -11.90 15.14
CA ALA A 23 -3.74 -11.75 16.30
C ALA A 23 -2.24 -11.65 15.94
N GLY A 24 -1.85 -12.19 14.78
CA GLY A 24 -0.48 -12.09 14.26
C GLY A 24 -0.23 -10.89 13.34
N VAL A 25 -1.23 -10.04 13.11
CA VAL A 25 -1.11 -8.87 12.24
C VAL A 25 -0.99 -7.60 13.06
N ALA A 26 0.13 -6.92 12.92
CA ALA A 26 0.40 -5.66 13.60
C ALA A 26 0.77 -4.57 12.61
N ASP A 27 0.01 -3.48 12.63
CA ASP A 27 0.40 -2.22 11.99
C ASP A 27 1.39 -1.48 12.90
N LYS A 28 2.65 -1.40 12.47
CA LYS A 28 3.72 -0.69 13.19
C LYS A 28 3.90 0.74 12.69
N GLY A 29 2.93 1.27 11.94
CA GLY A 29 2.96 2.62 11.38
C GLY A 29 3.01 2.67 9.86
N LEU A 30 2.44 1.68 9.18
CA LEU A 30 2.31 1.61 7.71
C LEU A 30 1.72 2.89 7.14
N GLY A 31 0.60 3.37 7.71
CA GLY A 31 -0.06 4.59 7.25
C GLY A 31 0.84 5.83 7.34
N LYS A 32 1.62 5.96 8.42
CA LYS A 32 2.58 7.05 8.59
C LYS A 32 3.75 6.91 7.62
N ALA A 33 4.28 5.70 7.46
CA ALA A 33 5.37 5.41 6.53
C ALA A 33 5.00 5.70 5.08
N LEU A 34 3.80 5.32 4.65
CA LEU A 34 3.25 5.64 3.34
C LEU A 34 3.01 7.14 3.18
N GLY A 35 2.42 7.78 4.19
CA GLY A 35 2.18 9.22 4.20
C GLY A 35 3.47 10.00 3.98
N VAL A 36 4.51 9.74 4.77
CA VAL A 36 5.81 10.41 4.65
C VAL A 36 6.46 10.11 3.29
N TYR A 37 6.35 8.89 2.78
CA TYR A 37 6.88 8.57 1.45
C TYR A 37 6.24 9.40 0.34
N PHE A 38 4.91 9.39 0.25
CA PHE A 38 4.21 10.04 -0.86
C PHE A 38 4.15 11.57 -0.73
N THR A 39 4.20 12.11 0.48
CA THR A 39 4.12 13.56 0.70
C THR A 39 5.48 14.26 0.73
N LEU A 40 6.54 13.56 1.15
CA LEU A 40 7.86 14.17 1.33
C LEU A 40 8.91 13.53 0.42
N TYR A 41 9.18 12.23 0.58
CA TYR A 41 10.32 11.60 -0.11
C TYR A 41 10.13 11.49 -1.62
N PHE A 42 8.94 11.09 -2.07
CA PHE A 42 8.63 10.94 -3.48
C PHE A 42 8.70 12.26 -4.26
N PRO A 43 7.99 13.35 -3.87
CA PRO A 43 8.07 14.61 -4.63
C PRO A 43 9.46 15.24 -4.57
N LEU A 44 10.13 15.18 -3.41
CA LEU A 44 11.47 15.74 -3.26
C LEU A 44 12.50 14.98 -4.08
N GLY A 45 12.45 13.64 -4.05
CA GLY A 45 13.33 12.78 -4.84
C GLY A 45 13.10 12.95 -6.33
N LEU A 46 11.83 13.04 -6.77
CA LEU A 46 11.47 13.27 -8.16
C LEU A 46 12.01 14.62 -8.66
N ALA A 47 11.80 15.69 -7.90
CA ALA A 47 12.28 17.03 -8.25
C ALA A 47 13.82 17.08 -8.31
N LEU A 48 14.50 16.45 -7.35
CA LEU A 48 15.95 16.41 -7.29
C LEU A 48 16.54 15.63 -8.49
N LEU A 49 16.03 14.43 -8.76
CA LEU A 49 16.50 13.60 -9.86
C LEU A 49 16.18 14.22 -11.22
N PHE A 50 15.01 14.82 -11.37
CA PHE A 50 14.67 15.56 -12.58
C PHE A 50 15.64 16.72 -12.81
N GLY A 51 15.88 17.54 -11.79
CA GLY A 51 16.83 18.66 -11.87
C GLY A 51 18.26 18.21 -12.22
N ILE A 52 18.74 17.14 -11.60
CA ILE A 52 20.05 16.55 -11.92
C ILE A 52 20.09 16.05 -13.37
N GLY A 53 19.05 15.36 -13.83
CA GLY A 53 19.00 14.84 -15.20
C GLY A 53 18.93 15.95 -16.24
N VAL A 54 18.15 17.01 -16.00
CA VAL A 54 18.14 18.21 -16.85
C VAL A 54 19.50 18.88 -16.89
N ALA A 55 20.13 19.12 -15.73
CA ALA A 55 21.45 19.73 -15.65
C ALA A 55 22.51 18.91 -16.40
N ARG A 56 22.48 17.58 -16.26
CA ARG A 56 23.37 16.69 -17.03
C ARG A 56 23.08 16.73 -18.52
N GLY A 57 21.81 16.77 -18.91
CA GLY A 57 21.41 16.87 -20.31
C GLY A 57 21.91 18.17 -20.95
N MET A 58 21.78 19.30 -20.26
CA MET A 58 22.31 20.60 -20.73
C MET A 58 23.84 20.59 -20.90
N LEU A 59 24.56 19.84 -20.08
CA LEU A 59 26.02 19.69 -20.22
C LEU A 59 26.40 18.80 -21.42
N LEU A 60 25.61 17.78 -21.71
CA LEU A 60 25.88 16.78 -22.75
C LEU A 60 25.46 17.23 -24.15
N PHE A 61 24.34 17.96 -24.26
CA PHE A 61 23.69 18.34 -25.52
C PHE A 61 23.76 19.86 -25.72
N ARG A 62 24.95 20.42 -25.97
CA ARG A 62 25.14 21.87 -26.15
C ARG A 62 25.04 22.28 -27.62
N GLY A 63 23.88 22.73 -28.14
CA GLY A 63 23.87 23.45 -29.43
C GLY A 63 22.57 23.68 -30.23
N GLU A 64 21.46 22.97 -30.06
CA GLU A 64 20.28 23.03 -30.96
C GLU A 64 18.92 23.00 -30.24
N TRP A 65 17.85 23.45 -30.89
CA TRP A 65 16.48 23.41 -30.35
C TRP A 65 16.00 21.98 -30.04
N ALA A 66 16.53 20.96 -30.74
CA ALA A 66 16.35 19.54 -30.44
C ALA A 66 16.97 19.12 -29.07
N ASP A 67 17.87 19.93 -28.51
CA ASP A 67 18.48 19.69 -27.20
C ASP A 67 17.48 19.91 -26.07
N THR A 68 16.49 20.79 -26.26
CA THR A 68 15.49 21.10 -25.23
C THR A 68 14.69 19.88 -24.83
N LEU A 69 14.19 19.14 -25.82
CA LEU A 69 13.49 17.89 -25.58
C LEU A 69 14.44 16.82 -25.04
N SER A 70 15.69 16.81 -25.50
CA SER A 70 16.69 15.80 -25.12
C SER A 70 17.09 15.88 -23.64
N TYR A 71 17.34 17.07 -23.08
CA TYR A 71 17.65 17.18 -21.64
C TYR A 71 16.41 17.05 -20.75
N LEU A 72 15.22 17.45 -21.21
CA LEU A 72 13.96 17.20 -20.49
C LEU A 72 13.65 15.71 -20.45
N PHE A 73 13.89 15.00 -21.55
CA PHE A 73 13.80 13.55 -21.60
C PHE A 73 14.77 12.89 -20.63
N LEU A 74 16.04 13.33 -20.61
CA LEU A 74 17.04 12.81 -19.68
C LEU A 74 16.64 13.04 -18.20
N GLY A 75 16.13 14.23 -17.89
CA GLY A 75 15.53 14.56 -16.58
C GLY A 75 14.39 13.61 -16.22
N THR A 76 13.45 13.42 -17.13
CA THR A 76 12.27 12.57 -16.92
C THR A 76 12.65 11.10 -16.77
N ALA A 77 13.54 10.59 -17.61
CA ALA A 77 14.02 9.21 -17.55
C ALA A 77 14.75 8.93 -16.23
N LEU A 78 15.60 9.85 -15.78
CA LEU A 78 16.32 9.71 -14.52
C LEU A 78 15.37 9.78 -13.31
N ALA A 79 14.41 10.70 -13.34
CA ALA A 79 13.38 10.80 -12.31
C ALA A 79 12.51 9.53 -12.25
N TRP A 80 12.12 8.98 -13.39
CA TRP A 80 11.35 7.74 -13.48
C TRP A 80 12.13 6.55 -12.92
N LEU A 81 13.39 6.40 -13.32
CA LEU A 81 14.24 5.29 -12.89
C LEU A 81 14.54 5.36 -11.39
N GLY A 82 14.76 6.56 -10.86
CA GLY A 82 14.94 6.76 -9.42
C GLY A 82 13.64 6.62 -8.62
N ALA A 83 12.50 7.02 -9.16
CA ALA A 83 11.20 6.76 -8.54
C ALA A 83 10.90 5.25 -8.46
N PHE A 84 11.18 4.51 -9.54
CA PHE A 84 10.98 3.07 -9.59
C PHE A 84 11.89 2.34 -8.60
N SER A 85 13.20 2.60 -8.66
CA SER A 85 14.18 1.97 -7.76
C SER A 85 13.99 2.41 -6.29
N GLY A 86 13.76 3.70 -6.05
CA GLY A 86 13.49 4.27 -4.73
C GLY A 86 12.22 3.68 -4.11
N GLY A 87 11.16 3.49 -4.90
CA GLY A 87 9.93 2.84 -4.45
C GLY A 87 10.14 1.39 -4.02
N ILE A 88 10.92 0.62 -4.79
CA ILE A 88 11.27 -0.76 -4.42
C ILE A 88 12.07 -0.79 -3.12
N ILE A 89 13.08 0.07 -2.98
CA ILE A 89 13.95 0.13 -1.80
C ILE A 89 13.15 0.56 -0.57
N TYR A 90 12.33 1.61 -0.68
CA TYR A 90 11.51 2.10 0.42
C TYR A 90 10.46 1.06 0.83
N ASN A 91 9.87 0.36 -0.14
CA ASN A 91 8.96 -0.74 0.13
C ASN A 91 9.66 -1.85 0.93
N ALA A 92 10.85 -2.28 0.50
CA ALA A 92 11.59 -3.34 1.17
C ALA A 92 12.10 -2.95 2.56
N LYS A 93 12.56 -1.71 2.74
CA LYS A 93 13.24 -1.26 3.97
C LYS A 93 12.34 -0.57 4.99
N VAL A 94 11.21 -0.02 4.57
CA VAL A 94 10.36 0.80 5.45
C VAL A 94 8.93 0.25 5.50
N ILE A 95 8.30 0.01 4.36
CA ILE A 95 6.88 -0.43 4.32
C ILE A 95 6.75 -1.87 4.82
N ARG A 96 7.53 -2.81 4.25
CA ARG A 96 7.48 -4.22 4.62
C ARG A 96 7.76 -4.47 6.12
N PRO A 97 8.78 -3.85 6.76
CA PRO A 97 8.98 -4.01 8.20
C PRO A 97 8.00 -3.19 9.07
N ALA A 98 7.26 -2.23 8.49
CA ALA A 98 6.20 -1.50 9.21
C ALA A 98 4.92 -2.34 9.38
N VAL A 99 4.91 -3.59 8.91
CA VAL A 99 3.79 -4.51 8.98
C VAL A 99 4.27 -5.89 9.37
N ASP A 100 3.68 -6.46 10.41
CA ASP A 100 3.73 -7.91 10.59
C ASP A 100 2.56 -8.51 9.81
N MET A 101 2.83 -9.08 8.63
CA MET A 101 1.83 -9.90 7.95
C MET A 101 1.91 -11.28 8.60
N GLY A 102 0.94 -11.63 9.45
CA GLY A 102 0.85 -12.96 10.06
C GLY A 102 0.94 -14.09 9.02
N THR A 103 1.05 -15.33 9.48
CA THR A 103 1.31 -16.52 8.63
C THR A 103 0.22 -16.84 7.60
N MET A 104 -1.01 -16.34 7.76
CA MET A 104 -2.10 -16.53 6.81
C MET A 104 -2.97 -15.28 6.70
N GLY A 105 -3.42 -14.99 5.48
CA GLY A 105 -4.31 -13.86 5.21
C GLY A 105 -5.62 -14.00 5.98
N VAL A 106 -5.92 -13.00 6.81
CA VAL A 106 -7.12 -12.93 7.67
C VAL A 106 -8.41 -13.13 6.87
N LEU A 107 -8.43 -12.67 5.62
CA LEU A 107 -9.57 -12.78 4.71
C LEU A 107 -9.85 -14.22 4.23
N MET A 108 -8.88 -15.14 4.30
CA MET A 108 -9.07 -16.52 3.81
C MET A 108 -10.08 -17.33 4.66
N SER A 109 -10.39 -16.89 5.88
CA SER A 109 -11.45 -17.51 6.71
C SER A 109 -12.87 -17.08 6.31
N LEU A 110 -12.99 -15.97 5.57
CA LEU A 110 -14.25 -15.30 5.30
C LEU A 110 -14.78 -15.68 3.91
N THR A 111 -16.10 -15.66 3.78
CA THR A 111 -16.80 -15.83 2.50
C THR A 111 -16.66 -14.59 1.62
N ALA A 112 -16.93 -14.72 0.32
CA ALA A 112 -16.81 -13.62 -0.64
C ALA A 112 -17.73 -12.42 -0.32
N SER A 113 -18.91 -12.66 0.26
CA SER A 113 -19.84 -11.62 0.72
C SER A 113 -19.27 -10.86 1.92
N GLU A 114 -18.75 -11.58 2.92
CA GLU A 114 -18.11 -11.01 4.12
C GLU A 114 -16.88 -10.19 3.74
N GLN A 115 -16.02 -10.69 2.84
CA GLN A 115 -14.87 -9.95 2.32
C GLN A 115 -15.28 -8.67 1.59
N LYS A 116 -16.33 -8.73 0.76
CA LYS A 116 -16.84 -7.57 0.02
C LYS A 116 -17.38 -6.49 0.96
N GLN A 117 -18.06 -6.89 2.04
CA GLN A 117 -18.55 -5.98 3.07
C GLN A 117 -17.39 -5.33 3.82
N LEU A 118 -16.42 -6.13 4.28
CA LEU A 118 -15.23 -5.64 4.98
C LEU A 118 -14.48 -4.58 4.15
N ARG A 119 -14.31 -4.85 2.84
CA ARG A 119 -13.67 -3.91 1.91
C ARG A 119 -14.44 -2.61 1.75
N ARG A 120 -15.78 -2.64 1.80
CA ARG A 120 -16.61 -1.43 1.75
C ARG A 120 -16.45 -0.60 3.02
N GLU A 121 -16.38 -1.24 4.18
CA GLU A 121 -16.16 -0.57 5.47
C GLU A 121 -14.77 0.05 5.56
N ILE A 122 -13.72 -0.69 5.16
CA ILE A 122 -12.34 -0.18 5.11
C ILE A 122 -12.22 1.04 4.19
N LEU A 123 -12.90 1.00 3.03
CA LEU A 123 -12.96 2.12 2.09
C LEU A 123 -13.93 3.24 2.53
N SER A 124 -14.48 3.17 3.75
CA SER A 124 -15.44 4.14 4.29
C SER A 124 -16.69 4.34 3.42
N LYS A 125 -17.06 3.35 2.61
CA LYS A 125 -18.29 3.37 1.77
C LYS A 125 -19.54 3.04 2.58
N VAL A 126 -19.37 2.43 3.75
CA VAL A 126 -20.41 2.02 4.70
C VAL A 126 -19.86 2.28 6.12
N PRO A 127 -20.71 2.65 7.09
CA PRO A 127 -20.28 2.81 8.48
C PRO A 127 -19.59 1.55 9.01
N VAL A 128 -18.49 1.74 9.74
CA VAL A 128 -17.75 0.62 10.34
C VAL A 128 -18.55 0.07 11.51
N GLU A 129 -18.98 -1.19 11.41
CA GLU A 129 -19.66 -1.85 12.50
C GLU A 129 -18.67 -2.15 13.66
N PRO A 130 -19.03 -1.97 14.95
CA PRO A 130 -18.10 -2.17 16.07
C PRO A 130 -17.63 -3.62 16.28
N ARG A 131 -18.23 -4.60 15.59
CA ARG A 131 -17.88 -6.01 15.70
C ARG A 131 -16.59 -6.33 14.92
N HIS A 132 -15.76 -7.22 15.45
CA HIS A 132 -14.55 -7.76 14.80
C HIS A 132 -13.53 -6.69 14.34
N ILE A 133 -13.33 -5.63 15.12
CA ILE A 133 -12.39 -4.54 14.80
C ILE A 133 -10.95 -5.06 14.57
N SER A 134 -10.55 -6.09 15.31
CA SER A 134 -9.26 -6.78 15.16
C SER A 134 -9.05 -7.31 13.73
N VAL A 135 -10.05 -8.02 13.20
CA VAL A 135 -10.10 -8.56 11.83
C VAL A 135 -10.11 -7.43 10.79
N LYS A 136 -10.89 -6.37 11.02
CA LYS A 136 -10.97 -5.20 10.12
C LYS A 136 -9.64 -4.45 10.01
N ARG A 137 -8.96 -4.22 11.14
CA ARG A 137 -7.63 -3.59 11.17
C ARG A 137 -6.61 -4.46 10.45
N ALA A 138 -6.58 -5.76 10.74
CA ALA A 138 -5.64 -6.67 10.10
C ALA A 138 -5.88 -6.83 8.59
N ALA A 139 -7.12 -6.67 8.12
CA ALA A 139 -7.45 -6.69 6.69
C ALA A 139 -7.22 -5.35 5.97
N ALA A 140 -7.05 -4.25 6.72
CA ALA A 140 -6.74 -2.93 6.17
C ALA A 140 -5.23 -2.69 5.96
N VAL A 141 -4.42 -3.62 6.47
CA VAL A 141 -2.96 -3.67 6.39
C VAL A 141 -2.54 -4.51 5.18
#